data_AF-A0A2E8KWR4-F1
#
_entry.id   AF-A0A2E8KWR4-F1
#
_cell.length_a   1.000
_cell.length_b   1.000
_cell.length_c   1.000
_cell.angle_alpha   90.00
_cell.angle_beta   90.00
_cell.angle_gamma   90.00
#
_symmetry.space_group_name_H-M   'P 1'
#
loop_
_entity.id
_entity.type
_entity.pdbx_description
1 polymer ?
#
loop_
_entity_poly.entity_id
_entity_poly.type
_entity_poly.pdbx_seq_one_letter_code
_entity_poly.pdbx_strand_id
1 'polypeptide(L)' 'MNIVGFLSSNELIIVAIVAVVLFGGSQLPKLARNLGRAQKELREGMAEGAAEAEAETETDA' A
#
# COMPACT_ATOMS: atom_id res chain seq x y z
N MET A 1 -12.41 18.74 18.28
CA MET A 1 -11.15 18.12 18.73
C MET A 1 -10.66 17.23 17.59
N ASN A 2 -9.98 17.83 16.60
CA ASN A 2 -9.54 17.08 15.41
C ASN A 2 -8.09 16.63 15.62
N ILE A 3 -7.90 15.32 15.82
CA ILE A 3 -6.58 14.67 15.96
C ILE A 3 -5.65 14.94 14.76
N VAL A 4 -6.22 15.22 13.58
CA VAL A 4 -5.48 15.49 12.34
C VAL A 4 -4.99 16.94 12.23
N GLY A 5 -5.56 17.89 12.99
CA GLY A 5 -5.20 19.31 12.96
C GLY A 5 -3.95 19.68 13.76
N PHE A 6 -3.40 18.75 14.55
CA PHE A 6 -2.18 18.92 15.36
C PHE A 6 -0.91 18.47 14.64
N LEU A 7 -1.01 18.08 13.36
CA LEU A 7 0.13 17.62 12.55
C LEU A 7 0.98 18.78 12.03
N SER A 8 1.47 19.63 12.93
CA SER A 8 2.64 20.44 12.65
C SER A 8 3.84 19.51 12.37
N SER A 9 4.81 19.97 11.59
CA SER A 9 5.91 19.11 11.10
C SER A 9 6.73 18.44 12.21
N ASN A 10 6.75 19.03 13.41
CA ASN A 10 7.52 18.53 14.55
C ASN A 10 6.89 17.26 15.15
N GLU A 11 5.57 17.20 15.24
CA GLU A 11 4.87 16.10 15.89
C GLU A 11 4.86 14.85 15.02
N LEU A 12 4.81 15.01 13.69
CA LEU A 12 5.01 13.92 12.75
C LEU A 12 6.39 13.28 12.87
N ILE A 13 7.44 14.09 13.10
CA ILE A 13 8.80 13.58 13.33
C ILE A 13 8.87 12.74 14.60
N ILE A 14 8.23 13.18 15.69
CA ILE A 14 8.19 12.43 16.95
C ILE A 14 7.49 11.08 16.75
N VAL A 15 6.33 11.06 16.07
CA VAL A 15 5.61 9.81 15.77
C VAL A 15 6.46 8.89 14.90
N ALA A 16 7.15 9.42 13.89
CA ALA A 16 8.04 8.66 13.03
C ALA A 16 9.20 8.04 13.82
N ILE A 17 9.80 8.79 14.75
CA ILE A 17 10.87 8.28 15.63
C ILE A 17 10.33 7.15 16.52
N VAL A 18 9.18 7.33 17.16
CA VAL A 18 8.57 6.29 17.99
C VAL A 18 8.28 5.04 17.16
N ALA A 19 7.72 5.19 15.95
CA ALA A 19 7.50 4.07 15.04
C ALA A 19 8.82 3.36 14.68
N VAL A 20 9.89 4.10 14.37
CA VAL A 20 11.21 3.53 14.10
C VAL A 20 11.79 2.79 15.31
N VAL A 21 11.56 3.28 16.54
CA VAL A 21 12.03 2.61 17.77
C VAL A 21 11.26 1.31 18.02
N LEU A 22 9.93 1.32 17.85
CA LEU A 22 9.09 0.14 18.10
C LEU A 22 9.26 -0.94 17.04
N PHE A 23 9.33 -0.55 15.76
CA PHE A 23 9.41 -1.49 14.64
C PHE A 23 10.86 -1.75 14.20
N GLY A 24 11.80 -0.86 14.48
CA GLY A 24 13.18 -0.91 13.98
C GLY A 24 13.31 -0.25 12.60
N GLY A 25 14.38 0.53 12.40
CA GLY A 25 14.59 1.31 11.16
C GLY A 25 14.65 0.49 9.86
N SER A 26 14.96 -0.81 9.95
CA SER A 26 14.99 -1.70 8.77
C SER A 26 13.64 -2.34 8.45
N GLN A 27 12.64 -2.30 9.34
CA GLN A 27 11.35 -2.97 9.13
C GLN A 27 10.39 -2.10 8.32
N LEU A 28 10.38 -0.77 8.51
CA LEU A 28 9.53 0.12 7.70
C LEU A 28 9.82 0.00 6.18
N PRO A 29 11.08 0.00 5.71
CA PRO A 29 11.39 -0.20 4.28
C PRO A 29 11.00 -1.59 3.77
N LYS A 30 11.17 -2.63 4.58
CA LYS A 30 10.79 -4.01 4.21
C LYS A 30 9.28 -4.15 4.09
N LEU A 31 8.51 -3.60 5.04
CA LEU A 31 7.05 -3.59 4.99
C LEU A 31 6.57 -2.83 3.75
N ALA A 32 7.12 -1.65 3.46
CA ALA A 32 6.79 -0.88 2.25
C ALA A 32 7.10 -1.66 0.96
N ARG A 33 8.28 -2.31 0.88
CA ARG A 33 8.69 -3.11 -0.27
C ARG A 33 7.76 -4.31 -0.50
N ASN A 34 7.43 -5.03 0.56
CA ASN A 34 6.59 -6.23 0.50
C ASN A 34 5.13 -5.85 0.16
N LEU A 35 4.60 -4.82 0.80
CA LEU A 35 3.26 -4.29 0.49
C LEU A 35 3.19 -3.75 -0.94
N GLY A 36 4.24 -3.09 -1.42
CA GLY A 36 4.32 -2.60 -2.79
C GLY A 36 4.31 -3.73 -3.82
N ARG A 37 5.03 -4.84 -3.57
CA ARG A 37 4.98 -6.05 -4.41
C ARG A 37 3.59 -6.68 -4.40
N ALA A 38 3.01 -6.89 -3.22
CA ALA A 38 1.66 -7.45 -3.09
C ALA A 38 0.60 -6.59 -3.79
N GLN A 39 0.69 -5.25 -3.67
CA GLN A 39 -0.20 -4.34 -4.40
C GLN A 39 0.00 -4.40 -5.91
N LYS A 40 1.24 -4.59 -6.39
CA LYS A 40 1.53 -4.73 -7.82
C LYS A 40 0.91 -6.02 -8.37
N GLU A 41 1.16 -7.15 -7.73
CA GLU A 41 0.62 -8.45 -8.12
C GLU A 41 -0.91 -8.47 -8.08
N LEU A 42 -1.52 -7.83 -7.07
CA LEU A 42 -2.98 -7.68 -7.00
C LEU A 42 -3.53 -6.89 -8.19
N ARG A 43 -2.90 -5.76 -8.54
CA ARG A 43 -3.35 -4.93 -9.68
C ARG A 43 -3.18 -5.67 -11.01
N GLU A 44 -2.11 -6.42 -11.17
CA GLU A 44 -1.84 -7.23 -12.37
C GLU A 44 -2.90 -8.34 -12.50
N GLY A 45 -3.11 -9.13 -11.43
CA GLY A 45 -4.13 -10.19 -11.44
C GLY A 45 -5.57 -9.68 -11.65
N MET A 46 -5.91 -8.49 -11.13
CA MET A 46 -7.21 -7.87 -11.38
C MET A 46 -7.38 -7.42 -12.84
N ALA A 47 -6.33 -6.91 -13.47
CA ALA A 47 -6.36 -6.48 -14.87
C ALA A 47 -6.41 -7.68 -15.82
N GLU A 48 -5.65 -8.74 -15.54
CA GLU A 48 -5.67 -9.99 -16.29
C GLU A 48 -7.05 -10.66 -16.23
N GLY A 49 -7.63 -10.78 -15.03
CA GLY A 49 -8.97 -11.37 -14.87
C GLY A 49 -10.08 -10.54 -15.53
N ALA A 50 -9.94 -9.21 -15.61
CA ALA A 50 -10.88 -8.37 -16.35
C ALA A 50 -10.76 -8.58 -17.86
N ALA A 51 -9.53 -8.70 -18.39
CA ALA A 51 -9.29 -8.95 -19.81
C ALA A 51 -9.75 -10.35 -20.25
N GLU A 52 -9.55 -11.38 -19.41
CA GLU A 52 -10.11 -12.72 -19.66
C GLU A 52 -11.63 -12.70 -19.69
N ALA A 53 -12.29 -12.02 -18.75
CA ALA A 53 -13.74 -11.91 -18.72
C ALA A 53 -14.31 -11.23 -19.98
N GLU A 54 -13.61 -10.24 -20.54
CA GLU A 54 -14.01 -9.59 -21.80
C GLU A 54 -13.79 -10.52 -23.02
N ALA A 55 -12.66 -11.24 -23.08
CA ALA A 55 -12.35 -12.17 -24.17
C ALA A 55 -13.28 -13.40 -24.22
N GLU A 56 -13.73 -13.88 -23.06
CA GLU A 56 -14.72 -14.98 -22.96
C GLU A 56 -16.10 -14.56 -23.50
N THR A 57 -16.48 -13.29 -23.37
CA THR A 57 -17.76 -12.79 -23.90
C THR A 57 -17.79 -12.54 -25.41
N GLU A 58 -16.63 -12.44 -26.05
CA GLU A 58 -16.51 -12.18 -27.50
C GLU A 58 -16.38 -13.48 -28.33
N THR A 59 -16.04 -14.60 -27.68
CA THR A 59 -15.84 -15.89 -28.37
C THR A 59 -17.12 -16.77 -28.44
N ASP A 60 -18.18 -16.40 -27.72
CA ASP A 60 -19.48 -17.12 -27.70
C ASP A 60 -20.59 -16.42 -28.54
N ALA A 61 -20.24 -15.43 -29.37
CA ALA A 61 -21.14 -14.73 -30.31
C ALA A 61 -20.78 -15.02 -31.78
#